data_AF-A0AAD6DF04-F1
#
_entry.id   AF-A0AAD6DF04-F1
#
_cell.length_a   1.000
_cell.length_b   1.000
_cell.length_c   1.000
_cell.angle_alpha   90.00
_cell.angle_beta   90.00
_cell.angle_gamma   90.00
#
_symmetry.space_group_name_H-M   'P 1'
#
loop_
_entity.id
_entity.type
_entity.pdbx_description
1 polymer ?
#
loop_
_entity_poly.entity_id
_entity_poly.type
_entity_poly.pdbx_seq_one_letter_code
_entity_poly.pdbx_strand_id
1 'polypeptide(L)'
;MSFDASASLTISDPNARALSSSCFDFLLIELVPMAERIAKDLATDETEPDDEEVRESTYFRLDTLGYRVGQGLAERKQIDNLKTNHRGVYVLTDSSFRPFARMSMAVRADAVSMAQAYLWFPCGIIRGALANLGINTTVQAETSELPGATFQIKTVQARP
;
A
#
# COMPACT_ATOMS: atom_id res chain seq x y z
N MET A 1 -17.02 -10.47 -23.75
CA MET A 1 -15.68 -10.49 -24.37
C MET A 1 -14.67 -10.54 -23.24
N SER A 2 -13.99 -11.68 -23.08
CA SER A 2 -12.91 -11.82 -22.11
C SER A 2 -11.69 -11.13 -22.72
N PHE A 3 -11.16 -10.12 -22.02
CA PHE A 3 -9.86 -9.58 -22.35
C PHE A 3 -8.82 -10.56 -21.82
N ASP A 4 -8.22 -11.32 -22.73
CA ASP A 4 -7.07 -12.16 -22.44
C ASP A 4 -5.89 -11.25 -22.04
N ALA A 5 -5.47 -11.35 -20.78
CA ALA A 5 -4.53 -10.42 -20.15
C ALA A 5 -3.06 -10.84 -20.36
N SER A 6 -2.74 -11.46 -21.49
CA SER A 6 -1.36 -11.61 -21.97
C SER A 6 -0.98 -10.42 -22.85
N ALA A 7 -1.32 -9.20 -22.45
CA ALA A 7 -0.79 -8.01 -23.09
C ALA A 7 0.67 -7.87 -22.65
N SER A 8 1.57 -8.42 -23.45
CA SER A 8 2.99 -8.08 -23.43
C SER A 8 3.10 -6.56 -23.34
N LEU A 9 3.76 -6.07 -22.28
CA LEU A 9 3.94 -4.66 -21.99
C LEU A 9 4.62 -3.97 -23.18
N THR A 10 3.85 -3.42 -24.12
CA THR A 10 4.34 -2.31 -24.94
C THR A 10 4.32 -1.07 -24.06
N ILE A 11 5.29 -1.01 -23.15
CA ILE A 11 5.69 0.21 -22.47
C ILE A 11 6.20 1.13 -23.59
N SER A 12 5.35 2.05 -24.04
CA SER A 12 5.69 3.03 -25.06
C SER A 12 6.64 4.12 -24.56
N ASP A 13 6.83 4.20 -23.23
CA ASP A 13 7.71 5.19 -22.59
C ASP A 13 9.07 4.56 -22.24
N PRO A 14 10.16 4.93 -22.92
CA PRO A 14 11.50 4.40 -22.63
C PRO A 14 12.01 4.74 -21.22
N ASN A 15 11.38 5.68 -20.52
CA ASN A 15 11.75 6.06 -19.15
C ASN A 15 10.87 5.40 -18.08
N ALA A 16 9.83 4.64 -18.45
CA ALA A 16 8.97 3.99 -17.48
C ALA A 16 9.73 2.87 -16.75
N ARG A 17 9.83 3.02 -15.42
CA ARG A 17 10.44 2.01 -14.55
C ARG A 17 9.38 0.95 -14.23
N ALA A 18 9.50 -0.21 -14.85
CA ALA A 18 8.65 -1.36 -14.58
C ALA A 18 9.34 -2.34 -13.62
N LEU A 19 8.57 -2.92 -12.69
CA LEU A 19 9.00 -4.01 -11.84
C LEU A 19 8.19 -5.26 -12.17
N SER A 20 8.82 -6.44 -12.07
CA SER A 20 8.08 -7.70 -12.10
C SER A 20 7.10 -7.77 -10.92
N SER A 21 5.84 -8.10 -11.18
CA SER A 21 4.80 -8.22 -10.14
C SER A 21 5.19 -9.25 -9.07
N SER A 22 5.84 -10.34 -9.47
CA SER A 22 6.27 -11.39 -8.54
C SER A 22 7.34 -10.89 -7.57
N CYS A 23 8.27 -10.05 -8.03
CA CYS A 23 9.29 -9.45 -7.17
C CYS A 23 8.67 -8.46 -6.18
N PHE A 24 7.64 -7.73 -6.60
CA PHE A 24 6.88 -6.85 -5.73
C PHE A 24 6.15 -7.63 -4.63
N ASP A 25 5.48 -8.72 -4.99
CA ASP A 25 4.75 -9.56 -4.03
C ASP A 25 5.71 -10.14 -2.96
N PHE A 26 6.92 -10.59 -3.35
CA PHE A 26 7.93 -11.05 -2.37
C PHE A 26 8.47 -9.93 -1.50
N LEU A 27 8.71 -8.75 -2.08
CA LEU A 27 9.17 -7.60 -1.32
C LEU A 27 8.16 -7.23 -0.23
N LEU A 28 6.87 -7.18 -0.56
CA LEU A 28 5.82 -6.82 0.38
C LEU A 28 5.71 -7.75 1.59
N ILE A 29 6.12 -9.01 1.46
CA ILE A 29 6.12 -9.97 2.57
C ILE A 29 7.17 -9.58 3.62
N GLU A 30 8.38 -9.21 3.20
CA GLU A 30 9.50 -8.92 4.10
C GLU A 30 9.66 -7.44 4.44
N LEU A 31 9.00 -6.55 3.68
CA LEU A 31 9.13 -5.11 3.86
C LEU A 31 8.61 -4.65 5.23
N VAL A 32 7.50 -5.23 5.70
CA VAL A 32 6.91 -4.86 6.99
C VAL A 32 7.78 -5.34 8.17
N PRO A 33 8.16 -6.63 8.28
CA PRO A 33 9.07 -7.07 9.34
C PRO A 33 10.41 -6.34 9.34
N MET A 34 10.93 -5.97 8.17
CA MET A 34 12.15 -5.17 8.05
C MET A 34 11.94 -3.75 8.61
N ALA A 35 10.85 -3.08 8.25
CA ALA A 35 10.54 -1.73 8.73
C ALA A 35 10.34 -1.69 10.25
N GLU A 36 9.65 -2.68 10.82
CA GLU A 36 9.48 -2.82 12.26
C GLU A 36 10.81 -3.01 12.98
N ARG A 37 11.70 -3.86 12.44
CA ARG A 37 13.04 -4.06 13.00
C ARG A 37 13.84 -2.77 13.01
N ILE A 38 13.85 -2.05 11.88
CA ILE A 38 14.56 -0.77 11.79
C ILE A 38 13.95 0.28 12.74
N ALA A 39 12.62 0.29 12.92
CA ALA A 39 11.96 1.19 13.85
C ALA A 39 12.40 0.91 15.30
N LYS A 40 12.48 -0.37 15.69
CA LYS A 40 12.98 -0.79 17.01
C LYS A 40 14.45 -0.48 17.22
N ASP A 41 15.30 -0.75 16.23
CA ASP A 41 16.75 -0.51 16.31
C ASP A 41 17.09 0.97 16.50
N LEU A 42 16.24 1.88 16.01
CA LEU A 42 16.47 3.32 16.12
C LEU A 42 15.88 3.96 17.37
N ALA A 43 15.04 3.23 18.08
CA ALA A 43 14.42 3.69 19.31
C ALA A 43 15.27 3.40 20.55
N THR A 44 16.53 2.96 20.38
CA THR A 44 17.46 2.57 21.46
C THR A 44 18.10 3.74 22.21
N ASP A 45 17.32 4.75 22.62
CA ASP A 45 17.78 5.83 23.51
C ASP A 45 17.24 5.59 24.93
N GLU A 46 17.96 4.77 25.72
CA GLU A 46 17.82 4.42 27.17
C GLU A 46 16.43 4.11 27.77
N THR A 47 15.33 4.20 27.02
CA THR A 47 13.96 3.90 27.44
C THR A 47 13.41 2.84 26.48
N GLU A 48 12.81 1.76 26.99
CA GLU A 48 12.10 0.84 26.09
C GLU A 48 10.99 1.64 25.38
N PRO A 49 11.03 1.76 24.04
CA PRO A 49 10.02 2.51 23.31
C PRO A 49 8.67 1.83 23.47
N ASP A 50 7.64 2.63 23.72
CA ASP A 50 6.28 2.12 23.77
C ASP A 50 5.89 1.52 22.41
N ASP A 51 5.03 0.51 22.41
CA ASP A 51 4.61 -0.20 21.19
C ASP A 51 3.98 0.77 20.18
N GLU A 52 3.32 1.84 20.67
CA GLU A 52 2.75 2.89 19.83
C GLU A 52 3.81 3.71 19.10
N GLU A 53 4.94 4.04 19.75
CA GLU A 53 6.03 4.80 19.13
C GLU A 53 6.67 3.99 17.98
N VAL A 54 6.92 2.70 18.23
CA VAL A 54 7.43 1.78 17.21
C VAL A 54 6.45 1.69 16.04
N ARG A 55 5.14 1.62 16.34
CA ARG A 55 4.08 1.54 15.33
C ARG A 55 4.01 2.81 14.48
N GLU A 56 4.05 4.00 15.07
CA GLU A 56 4.06 5.27 14.36
C GLU A 56 5.32 5.44 13.48
N SER A 57 6.50 5.09 14.01
CA SER A 57 7.76 5.09 13.27
C SER A 57 7.71 4.14 12.07
N THR A 58 7.18 2.93 12.26
CA THR A 58 6.99 1.93 11.20
C THR A 58 6.00 2.43 10.14
N TYR A 59 4.88 3.02 10.57
CA TYR A 59 3.90 3.65 9.68
C TYR A 59 4.56 4.71 8.81
N PHE A 60 5.23 5.69 9.41
CA PHE A 60 5.85 6.79 8.67
C PHE A 60 6.88 6.29 7.65
N ARG A 61 7.68 5.27 8.01
CA ARG A 61 8.67 4.65 7.12
C ARG A 61 8.04 3.99 5.90
N LEU A 62 7.08 3.10 6.13
CA LEU A 62 6.41 2.36 5.06
C LEU A 62 5.63 3.31 4.15
N ASP A 63 4.94 4.26 4.74
CA ASP A 63 4.15 5.27 4.05
C ASP A 63 5.02 6.17 3.15
N THR A 64 6.12 6.70 3.71
CA THR A 64 7.07 7.55 2.98
C THR A 64 7.80 6.79 1.87
N LEU A 65 8.21 5.55 2.15
CA LEU A 65 8.85 4.69 1.15
C LEU A 65 7.87 4.43 -0.01
N GLY A 66 6.63 4.05 0.31
CA GLY A 66 5.58 3.84 -0.68
C GLY A 66 5.33 5.09 -1.52
N TYR A 67 5.28 6.26 -0.90
CA TYR A 67 5.11 7.53 -1.61
C TYR A 67 6.20 7.78 -2.65
N ARG A 68 7.47 7.64 -2.26
CA ARG A 68 8.61 7.80 -3.17
C ARG A 68 8.59 6.78 -4.31
N VAL A 69 8.21 5.54 -3.99
CA VAL A 69 8.07 4.46 -4.98
C VAL A 69 6.94 4.78 -5.97
N GLY A 70 5.78 5.21 -5.48
CA GLY A 70 4.62 5.58 -6.29
C GLY A 70 4.88 6.73 -7.25
N GLN A 71 5.77 7.67 -6.90
CA GLN A 71 6.16 8.75 -7.82
C GLN A 71 6.97 8.27 -9.03
N GLY A 72 7.74 7.18 -8.88
CA GLY A 72 8.67 6.70 -9.90
C GLY A 72 8.26 5.41 -10.60
N LEU A 73 7.20 4.73 -10.14
CA LEU A 73 6.72 3.48 -10.70
C LEU A 73 5.40 3.67 -11.46
N ALA A 74 5.28 2.99 -12.59
CA ALA A 74 4.01 2.74 -13.25
C ALA A 74 3.62 1.28 -13.00
N GLU A 75 2.73 1.04 -12.03
CA GLU A 75 2.20 -0.30 -11.76
C GLU A 75 0.77 -0.43 -12.29
N ARG A 76 0.51 -1.51 -13.02
CA ARG A 76 -0.82 -1.86 -13.48
C ARG A 76 -1.36 -2.98 -12.61
N LYS A 77 -2.19 -2.60 -11.64
CA LYS A 77 -3.00 -3.54 -10.89
C LYS A 77 -4.47 -3.32 -11.24
N GLN A 78 -5.12 -4.38 -11.70
CA GLN A 78 -6.58 -4.38 -11.83
C GLN A 78 -7.18 -4.51 -10.43
N ILE A 79 -8.15 -3.66 -10.12
CA ILE A 79 -8.90 -3.68 -8.88
C ILE A 79 -10.25 -4.37 -9.11
N ASP A 80 -10.75 -5.10 -8.11
CA ASP A 80 -12.04 -5.79 -8.24
C ASP A 80 -13.21 -4.81 -8.26
N ASN A 81 -13.13 -3.78 -7.41
CA ASN A 81 -14.18 -2.77 -7.32
C ASN A 81 -13.61 -1.37 -7.13
N LEU A 82 -14.18 -0.41 -7.86
CA LEU A 82 -13.94 1.01 -7.70
C LEU A 82 -15.30 1.70 -7.51
N LYS A 83 -15.50 2.31 -6.36
CA LYS A 83 -16.64 3.19 -6.08
C LYS A 83 -16.16 4.64 -6.01
N THR A 84 -16.98 5.57 -6.47
CA THR A 84 -16.72 7.01 -6.32
C THR A 84 -18.01 7.74 -5.92
N ASN A 85 -17.87 8.85 -5.21
CA ASN A 85 -18.98 9.77 -4.94
C ASN A 85 -18.99 10.97 -5.89
N HIS A 86 -18.14 10.99 -6.93
CA HIS A 86 -17.94 12.11 -7.86
C HIS A 86 -17.55 13.44 -7.21
N ARG A 87 -17.23 13.44 -5.91
CA ARG A 87 -16.84 14.61 -5.10
C ARG A 87 -15.45 14.44 -4.51
N GLY A 88 -14.60 13.68 -5.19
CA GLY A 88 -13.21 13.48 -4.76
C GLY A 88 -13.00 12.37 -3.74
N VAL A 89 -14.00 11.50 -3.48
CA VAL A 89 -13.81 10.29 -2.68
C VAL A 89 -13.92 9.07 -3.58
N TYR A 90 -12.93 8.19 -3.47
CA TYR A 90 -12.84 6.92 -4.18
C TYR A 90 -12.60 5.80 -3.18
N VAL A 91 -13.18 4.63 -3.44
CA VAL A 91 -13.00 3.43 -2.64
C VAL A 91 -12.60 2.31 -3.57
N LEU A 92 -11.38 1.81 -3.40
CA LEU A 92 -10.83 0.66 -4.09
C LEU A 92 -10.98 -0.56 -3.20
N THR A 93 -11.51 -1.66 -3.72
CA THR A 93 -11.60 -2.93 -2.99
C THR A 93 -10.86 -4.01 -3.76
N ASP A 94 -9.92 -4.66 -3.08
CA ASP A 94 -9.25 -5.87 -3.51
C ASP A 94 -9.73 -7.02 -2.63
N SER A 95 -10.43 -7.98 -3.22
CA SER A 95 -10.97 -9.15 -2.52
C SER A 95 -9.90 -10.20 -2.19
N SER A 96 -8.76 -10.16 -2.87
CA SER A 96 -7.67 -11.12 -2.72
C SER A 96 -6.32 -10.40 -2.72
N PHE A 97 -6.15 -9.52 -1.74
CA PHE A 97 -4.93 -8.75 -1.55
C PHE A 97 -3.75 -9.69 -1.27
N ARG A 98 -2.90 -9.85 -2.30
CA ARG A 98 -1.82 -10.84 -2.33
C ARG A 98 -0.88 -10.84 -1.10
N PRO A 99 -0.51 -9.70 -0.50
CA PRO A 99 0.27 -9.69 0.74
C PRO A 99 -0.36 -10.51 1.88
N PHE A 100 -1.68 -10.63 1.90
CA PHE A 100 -2.41 -11.41 2.90
C PHE A 100 -2.51 -12.90 2.58
N ALA A 101 -2.18 -13.33 1.35
CA ALA A 101 -2.40 -14.70 0.89
C ALA A 101 -1.62 -15.76 1.71
N ARG A 102 -0.56 -15.36 2.41
CA ARG A 102 0.24 -16.25 3.27
C ARG A 102 0.06 -15.98 4.77
N MET A 103 -0.79 -15.02 5.16
CA MET A 103 -1.10 -14.76 6.57
C MET A 103 -2.07 -15.83 7.07
N SER A 104 -1.53 -16.81 7.81
CA SER A 104 -2.30 -17.84 8.49
C SER A 104 -2.08 -17.73 9.99
N MET A 105 -3.04 -17.14 10.71
CA MET A 105 -2.99 -17.02 12.17
C MET A 105 -4.10 -17.86 12.82
N ALA A 106 -3.83 -18.38 14.02
CA ALA A 106 -4.78 -19.18 14.78
C ALA A 106 -6.00 -18.37 15.27
N VAL A 107 -5.82 -17.07 15.51
CA VAL A 107 -6.86 -16.13 15.95
C VAL A 107 -7.05 -15.06 14.89
N ARG A 108 -8.30 -14.88 14.43
CA ARG A 108 -8.62 -13.96 13.32
C ARG A 108 -8.41 -12.48 13.67
N ALA A 109 -8.71 -12.08 14.91
CA ALA A 109 -8.55 -10.69 15.35
C ALA A 109 -7.08 -10.25 15.32
N ASP A 110 -6.18 -11.12 15.77
CA ASP A 110 -4.73 -10.88 15.74
C ASP A 110 -4.19 -10.85 14.32
N ALA A 111 -4.81 -11.61 13.40
CA ALA A 111 -4.46 -11.57 11.99
C ALA A 111 -4.74 -10.18 11.37
N VAL A 112 -5.89 -9.58 11.70
CA VAL A 112 -6.30 -8.26 11.19
C VAL A 112 -5.41 -7.14 11.75
N SER A 113 -5.08 -7.18 13.05
CA SER A 113 -4.22 -6.16 13.66
C SER A 113 -2.81 -6.15 13.05
N MET A 114 -2.25 -7.34 12.78
CA MET A 114 -0.95 -7.49 12.10
C MET A 114 -1.02 -7.13 10.62
N ALA A 115 -2.11 -7.49 9.94
CA ALA A 115 -2.32 -7.21 8.52
C ALA A 115 -2.35 -5.70 8.20
N GLN A 116 -2.74 -4.87 9.17
CA GLN A 116 -2.83 -3.41 8.98
C GLN A 116 -1.50 -2.79 8.52
N ALA A 117 -0.36 -3.26 9.04
CA ALA A 117 0.95 -2.71 8.69
C ALA A 117 1.33 -2.93 7.21
N TYR A 118 0.85 -4.03 6.61
CA TYR A 118 1.05 -4.35 5.19
C TYR A 118 0.26 -3.45 4.24
N LEU A 119 -0.69 -2.65 4.75
CA LEU A 119 -1.46 -1.70 3.94
C LEU A 119 -0.79 -0.33 3.84
N TRP A 120 0.12 0.02 4.76
CA TRP A 120 0.73 1.36 4.81
C TRP A 120 1.59 1.69 3.60
N PHE A 121 2.40 0.73 3.16
CA PHE A 121 3.22 0.93 1.97
C PHE A 121 2.39 1.06 0.67
N PRO A 122 1.38 0.19 0.40
CA PRO A 122 0.43 0.42 -0.70
C PRO A 122 -0.31 1.77 -0.64
N CYS A 123 -0.69 2.25 0.56
CA CYS A 123 -1.24 3.60 0.72
C CYS A 123 -0.27 4.67 0.22
N GLY A 124 1.01 4.55 0.60
CA GLY A 124 2.09 5.38 0.10
C GLY A 124 2.16 5.39 -1.43
N ILE A 125 2.17 4.20 -2.05
CA ILE A 125 2.24 4.08 -3.52
C ILE A 125 1.10 4.83 -4.20
N ILE A 126 -0.15 4.63 -3.74
CA ILE A 126 -1.32 5.29 -4.31
C ILE A 126 -1.17 6.82 -4.19
N ARG A 127 -0.76 7.33 -3.02
CA ARG A 127 -0.54 8.78 -2.84
C ARG A 127 0.58 9.31 -3.73
N GLY A 128 1.71 8.61 -3.80
CA GLY A 128 2.86 9.00 -4.62
C GLY A 128 2.54 9.06 -6.10
N ALA A 129 1.82 8.04 -6.60
CA ALA A 129 1.39 7.97 -7.99
C ALA A 129 0.45 9.12 -8.37
N LEU A 130 -0.54 9.41 -7.51
CA LEU A 130 -1.47 10.52 -7.73
C LEU A 130 -0.78 11.88 -7.61
N ALA A 131 0.18 12.03 -6.69
CA ALA A 131 0.96 13.25 -6.56
C ALA A 131 1.82 13.53 -7.82
N ASN A 132 2.35 12.49 -8.47
CA ASN A 132 3.07 12.63 -9.75
C ASN A 132 2.15 13.11 -10.90
N LEU A 133 0.83 12.93 -10.76
CA LEU A 133 -0.19 13.47 -11.66
C LEU A 133 -0.71 14.86 -11.22
N GLY A 134 -0.12 15.45 -10.17
CA GLY A 134 -0.56 16.73 -9.61
C GLY A 134 -1.81 16.63 -8.73
N ILE A 135 -2.21 15.43 -8.31
CA ILE A 135 -3.41 15.21 -7.49
C ILE A 135 -2.98 14.90 -6.05
N ASN A 136 -3.16 15.87 -5.16
CA ASN A 136 -2.92 15.67 -3.74
C ASN A 136 -4.07 14.87 -3.11
N THR A 137 -3.72 13.78 -2.42
CA THR A 137 -4.71 12.88 -1.80
C THR A 137 -4.29 12.43 -0.40
N THR A 138 -5.28 12.05 0.39
CA THR A 138 -5.07 11.18 1.55
C THR A 138 -5.60 9.79 1.23
N VAL A 139 -4.91 8.76 1.73
CA VAL A 139 -5.29 7.36 1.52
C VAL A 139 -5.33 6.68 2.88
N GLN A 140 -6.49 6.13 3.21
CA GLN A 140 -6.70 5.29 4.38
C GLN A 140 -7.01 3.88 3.90
N ALA A 141 -6.48 2.87 4.57
CA ALA A 141 -6.74 1.49 4.22
C ALA A 141 -7.13 0.69 5.45
N GLU A 142 -7.98 -0.29 5.22
CA GLU A 142 -8.50 -1.18 6.25
C GLU A 142 -8.69 -2.59 5.68
N THR A 143 -8.66 -3.57 6.57
CA THR A 143 -9.01 -4.95 6.28
C THR A 143 -9.94 -5.44 7.39
N SER A 144 -11.10 -5.97 7.00
CA SER A 144 -12.06 -6.59 7.92
C SER A 144 -12.03 -8.11 7.82
N GLU A 145 -11.84 -8.64 6.61
CA GLU A 145 -11.76 -10.06 6.33
C GLU A 145 -10.56 -10.32 5.42
N LEU A 146 -9.62 -11.17 5.87
CA LEU A 146 -8.51 -11.63 5.04
C LEU A 146 -9.03 -12.63 3.99
N PRO A 147 -8.54 -12.59 2.74
CA PRO A 147 -7.42 -11.78 2.24
C PRO A 147 -7.84 -10.43 1.62
N GLY A 148 -8.98 -9.85 1.97
CA GLY A 148 -9.46 -8.59 1.40
C GLY A 148 -8.81 -7.33 1.97
N ALA A 149 -8.68 -6.29 1.15
CA ALA A 149 -8.22 -4.96 1.54
C ALA A 149 -9.07 -3.87 0.86
N THR A 150 -9.37 -2.80 1.58
CA THR A 150 -10.07 -1.63 1.04
C THR A 150 -9.22 -0.38 1.23
N PHE A 151 -9.10 0.43 0.17
CA PHE A 151 -8.39 1.70 0.17
C PHE A 151 -9.37 2.83 -0.12
N GLN A 152 -9.55 3.73 0.85
CA GLN A 152 -10.30 4.95 0.70
C GLN A 152 -9.37 6.10 0.34
N ILE A 153 -9.57 6.69 -0.82
CA ILE A 153 -8.80 7.81 -1.36
C ILE A 153 -9.66 9.06 -1.29
N LYS A 154 -9.14 10.12 -0.68
CA LYS A 154 -9.80 11.44 -0.63
C LYS A 154 -8.88 12.47 -1.29
N THR A 155 -9.37 13.12 -2.34
CA THR A 155 -8.63 14.23 -2.97
C THR A 155 -8.74 15.47 -2.11
N VAL A 156 -7.60 16.10 -1.85
CA VAL A 156 -7.56 17.43 -1.25
C VAL A 156 -7.88 18.40 -2.38
N GLN A 157 -9.09 18.95 -2.42
CA GLN A 157 -9.44 19.95 -3.43
C GLN A 157 -8.43 21.10 -3.38
N ALA A 158 -7.74 21.38 -4.48
CA ALA A 158 -7.12 22.68 -4.65
C ALA A 158 -8.25 23.70 -4.70
N ARG A 159 -8.27 24.65 -3.75
CA ARG A 159 -9.15 25.82 -3.91
C ARG A 159 -8.82 26.46 -5.27
N PRO A 160 -9.84 26.74 -6.10
CA PRO A 160 -9.63 27.46 -7.35
C PRO A 160 -9.04 28.86 -7.11
#